data_AF-A0A497FEL8-F1
#
_entry.id   AF-A0A497FEL8-F1
#
_cell.length_a   1.000
_cell.length_b   1.000
_cell.length_c   1.000
_cell.angle_alpha   90.00
_cell.angle_beta   90.00
_cell.angle_gamma   90.00
#
_symmetry.space_group_name_H-M   'P 1'
#
loop_
_entity.id
_entity.type
_entity.pdbx_description
1 polymer ?
#
loop_
_entity_poly.entity_id
_entity_poly.type
_entity_poly.pdbx_seq_one_letter_code
_entity_poly.pdbx_strand_id
1 'polypeptide(L)'
;MLACVSPWCCVVDLVDVLFCVACLVCFRYVFFLCSFALLGLWLFVLLVSGMFSCLFACFLLRYIDMSRVVLLTVSSCVVATLGFDWRHVVSAVTRYRPDRIFLVTASVNEPRVRSAVEEIRRFVESALPGAGVEVVDVDLSSPYDALARVVGFLRGVVEGLRPSVLVFDLSGGPRLLVLLVFTGVLFLRCVVGDLPELRFFVWCEVTGQYHEFGCEFVDFLNVVRFLTCERVEVLRVLLERGSCTLSTLSDVLGRDASTVARQVRFLAELGLVEYCGSRPRVVRLSELGWVLARLLCT
;
A
#
# COMPACT_ATOMS: atom_id res chain seq x y z
N MET A 1 -45.97 -25.57 -8.66
CA MET A 1 -46.53 -24.21 -8.68
C MET A 1 -46.08 -23.55 -7.38
N LEU A 2 -45.00 -22.77 -7.43
CA LEU A 2 -44.94 -21.30 -7.23
C LEU A 2 -45.28 -20.91 -5.78
N ALA A 3 -44.45 -20.19 -5.01
CA ALA A 3 -43.67 -19.02 -5.42
C ALA A 3 -42.38 -18.80 -4.61
N CYS A 4 -41.39 -18.26 -5.33
CA CYS A 4 -40.20 -17.55 -4.87
C CYS A 4 -40.58 -16.31 -4.04
N VAL A 5 -39.83 -16.05 -2.97
CA VAL A 5 -39.75 -14.71 -2.35
C VAL A 5 -38.27 -14.32 -2.29
N SER A 6 -37.93 -13.32 -3.09
CA SER A 6 -36.62 -12.68 -3.18
C SER A 6 -36.36 -11.73 -2.01
N PRO A 7 -35.12 -11.61 -1.50
CA PRO A 7 -34.70 -10.48 -0.68
C PRO A 7 -33.79 -9.55 -1.51
N TRP A 8 -34.39 -8.67 -2.28
CA TRP A 8 -33.73 -7.48 -2.83
C TRP A 8 -34.60 -6.27 -2.50
N CYS A 9 -34.43 -5.73 -1.31
CA CYS A 9 -34.96 -4.42 -0.92
C CYS A 9 -34.24 -3.98 0.36
N CYS A 10 -33.11 -3.29 0.18
CA CYS A 10 -32.52 -2.27 1.07
C CYS A 10 -31.05 -2.08 0.68
N VAL A 11 -30.81 -1.54 -0.52
CA VAL A 11 -29.54 -0.85 -0.83
C VAL A 11 -29.92 0.61 -0.99
N VAL A 12 -29.90 1.32 0.13
CA VAL A 12 -30.09 2.78 0.18
C VAL A 12 -28.78 3.43 -0.26
N ASP A 13 -28.83 4.06 -1.44
CA ASP A 13 -28.12 5.28 -1.85
C ASP A 13 -26.62 5.39 -1.57
N LEU A 14 -25.83 4.52 -2.21
CA LEU A 14 -24.39 4.74 -2.45
C LEU A 14 -24.12 5.58 -3.74
N VAL A 15 -25.19 5.89 -4.50
CA VAL A 15 -25.13 6.50 -5.84
C VAL A 15 -24.80 8.00 -5.78
N ASP A 16 -25.14 8.68 -4.69
CA ASP A 16 -24.89 10.13 -4.57
C ASP A 16 -23.42 10.46 -4.24
N VAL A 17 -22.68 9.55 -3.60
CA VAL A 17 -21.22 9.71 -3.40
C VAL A 17 -20.45 9.43 -4.70
N LEU A 18 -21.01 8.58 -5.58
CA LEU A 18 -20.44 8.20 -6.88
C LEU A 18 -20.43 9.37 -7.89
N PHE A 19 -21.36 10.32 -7.80
CA PHE A 19 -21.42 11.45 -8.73
C PHE A 19 -20.31 12.50 -8.49
N CYS A 20 -19.84 12.64 -7.24
CA CYS A 20 -18.75 13.57 -6.91
C CYS A 20 -17.37 13.09 -7.40
N VAL A 21 -17.13 11.78 -7.46
CA VAL A 21 -15.83 11.24 -7.89
C VAL A 21 -15.68 11.22 -9.42
N ALA A 22 -16.78 11.06 -10.16
CA ALA A 22 -16.76 11.09 -11.62
C ALA A 22 -16.35 12.46 -12.21
N CYS A 23 -16.68 13.57 -11.52
CA CYS A 23 -16.28 14.92 -11.94
C CYS A 23 -14.76 15.17 -11.83
N LEU A 24 -14.08 14.54 -10.87
CA LEU A 24 -12.63 14.72 -10.67
C LEU A 24 -11.76 13.95 -11.68
N VAL A 25 -12.28 12.87 -12.26
CA VAL A 25 -11.56 12.08 -13.27
C VAL A 25 -11.53 12.80 -14.64
N CYS A 26 -12.55 13.59 -14.98
CA CYS A 26 -12.57 14.35 -16.24
C CYS A 26 -11.58 15.51 -16.27
N PHE A 27 -11.25 16.11 -15.12
CA PHE A 27 -10.30 17.24 -15.07
C PHE A 27 -8.84 16.82 -15.33
N ARG A 28 -8.51 15.54 -15.11
CA ARG A 28 -7.15 15.01 -15.20
C ARG A 28 -6.68 14.70 -16.63
N TYR A 29 -7.62 14.53 -17.58
CA TYR A 29 -7.29 14.26 -18.99
C TYR A 29 -6.86 15.52 -19.77
N VAL A 30 -7.30 16.71 -19.36
CA VAL A 30 -6.96 17.97 -20.04
C VAL A 30 -5.55 18.45 -19.70
N PHE A 31 -5.04 18.15 -18.50
CA PHE A 31 -3.70 18.56 -18.08
C PHE A 31 -2.57 17.69 -18.67
N PHE A 32 -2.86 16.44 -19.04
CA PHE A 32 -1.86 15.51 -19.56
C PHE A 32 -1.44 15.82 -21.01
N LEU A 33 -2.29 16.52 -21.77
CA LEU A 33 -2.03 16.89 -23.17
C LEU A 33 -1.14 18.13 -23.33
N CYS A 34 -1.00 18.99 -22.30
CA CYS A 34 -0.15 20.17 -22.37
C CYS A 34 1.36 19.88 -22.14
N SER A 35 1.70 18.81 -21.41
CA SER A 35 3.10 18.51 -21.07
C SER A 35 3.90 17.86 -22.22
N PHE A 36 3.23 17.26 -23.21
CA PHE A 36 3.90 16.63 -24.35
C PHE A 36 4.37 17.64 -25.42
N ALA A 37 3.76 18.83 -25.49
CA ALA A 37 4.15 19.86 -26.47
C ALA A 37 5.48 20.53 -26.12
N LEU A 38 5.85 20.62 -24.84
CA LEU A 38 7.08 21.27 -24.37
C LEU A 38 8.33 20.37 -24.50
N LEU A 39 8.16 19.04 -24.40
CA LEU A 39 9.26 18.09 -24.58
C LEU A 39 9.70 17.96 -26.05
N GLY A 40 8.76 18.10 -26.98
CA GLY A 40 9.05 18.06 -28.42
C GLY A 40 9.89 19.25 -28.92
N LEU A 41 9.69 20.45 -28.34
CA LEU A 41 10.45 21.64 -28.72
C LEU A 41 11.91 21.61 -28.22
N TRP A 42 12.15 21.02 -27.05
CA TRP A 42 13.49 20.91 -26.47
C TRP A 42 14.39 19.91 -27.22
N LEU A 43 13.83 18.78 -27.67
CA LEU A 43 14.57 17.80 -28.46
C LEU A 43 14.99 18.33 -29.83
N PHE A 44 14.19 19.24 -30.42
CA PHE A 44 14.49 19.85 -31.71
C PHE A 44 15.63 20.87 -31.62
N VAL A 45 15.72 21.63 -30.53
CA VAL A 45 16.82 22.59 -30.30
C VAL A 45 18.16 21.89 -30.09
N LEU A 46 18.18 20.75 -29.40
CA LEU A 46 19.39 19.95 -29.17
C LEU A 46 19.94 19.28 -30.45
N LEU A 47 19.08 19.00 -31.44
CA LEU A 47 19.48 18.38 -32.71
C LEU A 47 20.11 19.36 -33.70
N VAL A 48 19.85 20.66 -33.55
CA VAL A 48 20.34 21.71 -34.47
C VAL A 48 21.68 22.31 -34.01
N SER A 49 22.02 22.21 -32.73
CA SER A 49 23.26 22.78 -32.18
C SER A 49 24.36 21.73 -31.94
N GLY A 50 25.12 21.44 -32.98
CA GLY A 50 26.57 21.26 -32.82
C GLY A 50 27.08 19.83 -32.64
N MET A 51 27.32 19.19 -33.78
CA MET A 51 28.33 18.16 -34.00
C MET A 51 29.73 18.59 -33.47
N PHE A 52 29.98 18.60 -32.16
CA PHE A 52 31.35 18.76 -31.62
C PHE A 52 31.56 18.19 -30.20
N SER A 53 30.59 17.45 -29.65
CA SER A 53 30.63 16.96 -28.26
C SER A 53 30.80 15.44 -28.10
N CYS A 54 30.73 14.64 -29.17
CA CYS A 54 30.84 13.18 -29.06
C CYS A 54 32.25 12.68 -28.68
N LEU A 55 33.31 13.38 -29.06
CA LEU A 55 34.68 12.98 -28.73
C LEU A 55 35.08 13.33 -27.28
N PHE A 56 34.46 14.35 -26.68
CA PHE A 56 34.71 14.73 -25.28
C PHE A 56 33.88 13.88 -24.30
N ALA A 57 32.65 13.50 -24.68
CA ALA A 57 31.80 12.62 -23.90
C ALA A 57 32.37 11.19 -23.79
N CYS A 58 32.99 10.66 -24.86
CA CYS A 58 33.64 9.35 -24.81
C CYS A 58 34.92 9.32 -23.95
N PHE A 59 35.59 10.47 -23.75
CA PHE A 59 36.79 10.54 -22.92
C PHE A 59 36.46 10.68 -21.43
N LEU A 60 35.39 11.41 -21.09
CA LEU A 60 34.89 11.53 -19.71
C LEU A 60 34.24 10.23 -19.19
N LEU A 61 33.62 9.44 -20.06
CA LEU A 61 33.01 8.15 -19.70
C LEU A 61 34.03 7.04 -19.40
N ARG A 62 35.32 7.23 -19.70
CA ARG A 62 36.39 6.28 -19.35
C ARG A 62 37.07 6.57 -18.00
N TYR A 63 36.71 7.67 -17.33
CA TYR A 63 37.35 8.10 -16.08
C TYR A 63 36.37 8.22 -14.90
N ILE A 64 35.15 7.73 -15.05
CA ILE A 64 34.22 7.56 -13.93
C ILE A 64 34.52 6.20 -13.30
N ASP A 65 35.33 6.26 -12.25
CA ASP A 65 35.60 5.20 -11.31
C ASP A 65 34.30 4.48 -10.90
N MET A 66 34.18 3.23 -11.34
CA MET A 66 33.06 2.31 -11.09
C MET A 66 32.92 1.86 -9.62
N SER A 67 33.63 2.50 -8.69
CA SER A 67 33.55 2.22 -7.25
C SER A 67 32.49 3.03 -6.50
N ARG A 68 31.81 3.99 -7.16
CA ARG A 68 30.61 4.62 -6.61
C ARG A 68 29.35 4.00 -7.22
N VAL A 69 29.05 2.80 -6.70
CA VAL A 69 27.70 2.23 -6.75
C VAL A 69 26.73 3.32 -6.31
N VAL A 70 25.87 3.78 -7.21
CA VAL A 70 24.64 4.47 -6.83
C VAL A 70 23.83 3.43 -6.07
N LEU A 71 24.06 3.36 -4.76
CA LEU A 71 23.09 2.80 -3.84
C LEU A 71 21.85 3.66 -4.06
N LEU A 72 20.88 3.13 -4.80
CA LEU A 72 19.49 3.52 -4.62
C LEU A 72 19.20 3.25 -3.15
N THR A 73 19.45 4.23 -2.28
CA THR A 73 19.06 4.19 -0.89
C THR A 73 17.55 4.10 -0.90
N VAL A 74 17.03 2.91 -0.64
CA VAL A 74 15.60 2.64 -0.42
C VAL A 74 15.22 3.50 0.78
N SER A 75 14.70 4.70 0.53
CA SER A 75 14.33 5.62 1.61
C SER A 75 13.14 5.04 2.35
N SER A 76 13.33 4.68 3.60
CA SER A 76 12.30 4.01 4.40
C SER A 76 11.88 4.87 5.59
N CYS A 77 10.58 4.91 5.82
CA CYS A 77 9.98 5.66 6.93
C CYS A 77 9.28 4.68 7.86
N VAL A 78 9.47 4.87 9.16
CA VAL A 78 8.69 4.17 10.20
C VAL A 78 7.72 5.17 10.82
N VAL A 79 6.43 4.82 10.85
CA VAL A 79 5.38 5.51 11.59
C VAL A 79 4.94 4.58 12.71
N ALA A 80 5.22 4.93 13.96
CA ALA A 80 4.92 4.10 15.11
C ALA A 80 3.92 4.79 16.04
N THR A 81 2.85 4.09 16.43
CA THR A 81 1.94 4.57 17.46
C THR A 81 2.58 4.36 18.84
N LEU A 82 2.62 5.40 19.66
CA LEU A 82 3.39 5.41 20.91
C LEU A 82 2.50 5.65 22.13
N GLY A 83 2.68 4.77 23.11
CA GLY A 83 2.15 4.92 24.46
C GLY A 83 3.28 5.01 25.48
N PHE A 84 3.19 4.20 26.54
CA PHE A 84 4.22 4.17 27.59
C PHE A 84 5.33 3.15 27.34
N ASP A 85 5.06 2.10 26.55
CA ASP A 85 6.08 1.13 26.15
C ASP A 85 6.65 1.55 24.80
N TRP A 86 7.98 1.59 24.70
CA TRP A 86 8.74 2.01 23.53
C TRP A 86 9.51 0.87 22.87
N ARG A 87 9.56 -0.31 23.50
CA ARG A 87 10.37 -1.45 23.03
C ARG A 87 9.93 -1.98 21.67
N HIS A 88 8.65 -1.82 21.36
CA HIS A 88 8.12 -2.18 20.04
C HIS A 88 8.70 -1.29 18.94
N VAL A 89 8.78 0.03 19.17
CA VAL A 89 9.38 0.99 18.24
C VAL A 89 10.84 0.63 17.95
N VAL A 90 11.61 0.29 18.99
CA VAL A 90 13.01 -0.16 18.84
C VAL A 90 13.11 -1.39 17.96
N SER A 91 12.19 -2.34 18.13
CA SER A 91 12.16 -3.56 17.33
C SER A 91 11.92 -3.24 15.85
N ALA A 92 10.94 -2.36 15.57
CA ALA A 92 10.67 -1.89 14.21
C ALA A 92 11.86 -1.13 13.61
N VAL A 93 12.43 -0.17 14.35
CA VAL A 93 13.58 0.64 13.93
C VAL A 93 14.82 -0.23 13.65
N THR A 94 15.09 -1.22 14.51
CA THR A 94 16.23 -2.14 14.31
C THR A 94 16.06 -2.99 13.05
N ARG A 95 14.84 -3.46 12.80
CA ARG A 95 14.52 -4.33 11.65
C ARG A 95 14.61 -3.59 10.32
N TYR A 96 14.07 -2.37 10.26
CA TYR A 96 13.93 -1.64 8.99
C TYR A 96 14.99 -0.56 8.76
N ARG A 97 15.70 -0.14 9.81
CA ARG A 97 16.75 0.90 9.75
C ARG A 97 16.31 2.15 8.97
N PRO A 98 15.20 2.80 9.34
CA PRO A 98 14.61 3.90 8.58
C PRO A 98 15.45 5.19 8.64
N ASP A 99 15.29 6.02 7.61
CA ASP A 99 15.88 7.38 7.58
C ASP A 99 15.05 8.37 8.41
N ARG A 100 13.74 8.12 8.52
CA ARG A 100 12.79 8.97 9.24
C ARG A 100 11.85 8.11 10.10
N ILE A 101 11.67 8.54 11.34
CA ILE A 101 10.85 7.89 12.35
C ILE A 101 9.84 8.91 12.86
N PHE A 102 8.56 8.58 12.73
CA PHE A 102 7.44 9.38 13.24
C PHE A 102 6.78 8.65 14.39
N LEU A 103 6.80 9.27 15.57
CA LEU A 103 6.16 8.77 16.79
C LEU A 103 4.82 9.44 16.94
N VAL A 104 3.74 8.74 16.63
CA VAL A 104 2.37 9.25 16.73
C VAL A 104 1.85 8.96 18.13
N THR A 105 1.43 9.97 18.88
CA THR A 105 0.94 9.82 20.26
C THR A 105 -0.27 10.68 20.54
N ALA A 106 -1.01 10.35 21.61
CA ALA A 106 -2.23 11.07 22.00
C ALA A 106 -1.99 12.27 22.93
N SER A 107 -0.85 12.30 23.61
CA SER A 107 -0.47 13.42 24.48
C SER A 107 1.03 13.42 24.71
N VAL A 108 1.72 14.34 24.06
CA VAL A 108 3.16 14.58 24.29
C VAL A 108 3.44 15.17 25.67
N ASN A 109 2.44 15.75 26.34
CA ASN A 109 2.62 16.35 27.66
C ASN A 109 2.65 15.33 28.80
N GLU A 110 2.20 14.10 28.54
CA GLU A 110 2.20 13.02 29.52
C GLU A 110 3.65 12.59 29.85
N PRO A 111 4.11 12.67 31.12
CA PRO A 111 5.51 12.43 31.47
C PRO A 111 6.05 11.07 31.04
N ARG A 112 5.22 10.03 31.09
CA ARG A 112 5.60 8.67 30.66
C ARG A 112 5.84 8.58 29.16
N VAL A 113 5.04 9.30 28.36
CA VAL A 113 5.24 9.36 26.91
C VAL A 113 6.52 10.14 26.58
N ARG A 114 6.79 11.26 27.27
CA ARG A 114 8.05 12.00 27.07
C ARG A 114 9.28 11.16 27.36
N SER A 115 9.26 10.42 28.47
CA SER A 115 10.33 9.49 28.81
C SER A 115 10.51 8.42 27.72
N ALA A 116 9.42 7.83 27.21
CA ALA A 116 9.47 6.88 26.11
C ALA A 116 10.07 7.48 24.82
N VAL A 117 9.68 8.72 24.46
CA VAL A 117 10.25 9.45 23.31
C VAL A 117 11.75 9.68 23.49
N GLU A 118 12.19 10.08 24.68
CA GLU A 118 13.60 10.32 24.97
C GLU A 118 14.43 9.04 24.86
N GLU A 119 13.93 7.91 25.39
CA GLU A 119 14.61 6.62 25.25
C GLU A 119 14.73 6.19 23.78
N ILE A 120 13.67 6.41 22.98
CA ILE A 120 13.72 6.15 21.53
C ILE A 120 14.76 7.04 20.85
N ARG A 121 14.80 8.34 21.16
CA ARG A 121 15.78 9.26 20.57
C ARG A 121 17.21 8.85 20.89
N ARG A 122 17.51 8.53 22.15
CA ARG A 122 18.84 8.04 22.57
C ARG A 122 19.21 6.76 21.84
N PHE A 123 18.26 5.83 21.71
CA PHE A 123 18.48 4.60 20.95
C PHE A 123 18.80 4.90 19.48
N VAL A 124 17.99 5.72 18.81
CA VAL A 124 18.16 6.07 17.38
C VAL A 124 19.49 6.79 17.14
N GLU A 125 19.84 7.78 17.98
CA GLU A 125 21.12 8.50 17.88
C GLU A 125 22.33 7.54 17.94
N SER A 126 22.24 6.51 18.78
CA SER A 126 23.31 5.51 18.92
C SER A 126 23.31 4.45 17.80
N ALA A 127 22.14 3.97 17.36
CA ALA A 127 22.01 2.80 16.48
C ALA A 127 21.87 3.16 15.00
N LEU A 128 21.37 4.36 14.69
CA LEU A 128 21.12 4.89 13.35
C LEU A 128 21.51 6.38 13.27
N PRO A 129 22.81 6.70 13.30
CA PRO A 129 23.28 8.08 13.17
C PRO A 129 22.75 8.73 11.88
N GLY A 130 22.07 9.86 12.02
CA GLY A 130 21.48 10.61 10.90
C GLY A 130 19.99 10.35 10.65
N ALA A 131 19.39 9.35 11.30
CA ALA A 131 17.94 9.14 11.23
C ALA A 131 17.19 10.22 12.03
N GLY A 132 16.16 10.82 11.42
CA GLY A 132 15.34 11.86 12.06
C GLY A 132 14.20 11.25 12.90
N VAL A 133 14.00 11.76 14.12
CA VAL A 133 12.87 11.35 14.98
C VAL A 133 11.94 12.54 15.23
N GLU A 134 10.70 12.42 14.74
CA GLU A 134 9.66 13.44 14.87
C GLU A 134 8.48 12.90 15.67
N VAL A 135 7.87 13.77 16.49
CA VAL A 135 6.72 13.40 17.32
C VAL A 135 5.48 14.08 16.77
N VAL A 136 4.45 13.29 16.52
CA VAL A 136 3.15 13.74 16.02
C VAL A 136 2.13 13.56 17.15
N ASP A 137 1.81 14.66 17.81
CA ASP A 137 0.73 14.69 18.78
C ASP A 137 -0.63 14.63 18.05
N VAL A 138 -1.59 13.86 18.54
CA VAL A 138 -2.93 13.73 17.95
C VAL A 138 -3.95 13.80 19.09
N ASP A 139 -4.69 14.91 19.14
CA ASP A 139 -5.80 15.04 20.09
C ASP A 139 -6.90 14.02 19.76
N LEU A 140 -7.27 13.21 20.74
CA LEU A 140 -8.29 12.17 20.63
C LEU A 140 -9.67 12.61 21.13
N SER A 141 -9.83 13.88 21.52
CA SER A 141 -11.12 14.45 21.99
C SER A 141 -12.22 14.37 20.93
N SER A 142 -11.86 14.50 19.65
CA SER A 142 -12.73 14.37 18.48
C SER A 142 -12.15 13.34 17.51
N PRO A 143 -12.73 12.13 17.42
CA PRO A 143 -12.21 11.06 16.55
C PRO A 143 -12.12 11.46 15.07
N TYR A 144 -13.07 12.26 14.57
CA TYR A 144 -13.07 12.70 13.17
C TYR A 144 -11.97 13.72 12.88
N ASP A 145 -11.75 14.68 13.77
CA ASP A 145 -10.66 15.64 13.63
C ASP A 145 -9.30 14.96 13.77
N ALA A 146 -9.21 14.00 14.71
CA ALA A 146 -8.04 13.15 14.87
C ALA A 146 -7.73 12.36 13.59
N LEU A 147 -8.75 11.75 12.97
CA LEU A 147 -8.62 11.05 11.70
C LEU A 147 -8.14 11.98 10.58
N ALA A 148 -8.76 13.16 10.44
CA ALA A 148 -8.37 14.16 9.45
C ALA A 148 -6.91 14.59 9.62
N ARG A 149 -6.47 14.81 10.87
CA ARG A 149 -5.08 15.13 11.21
C ARG A 149 -4.12 14.02 10.84
N VAL A 150 -4.46 12.77 11.17
CA VAL A 150 -3.68 11.58 10.81
C VAL A 150 -3.55 11.46 9.29
N VAL A 151 -4.65 11.57 8.54
CA VAL A 151 -4.63 11.49 7.07
C VAL A 151 -3.78 12.61 6.48
N GLY A 152 -3.93 13.85 6.96
CA GLY A 152 -3.12 14.99 6.52
C GLY A 152 -1.62 14.78 6.79
N PHE A 153 -1.29 14.26 7.97
CA PHE A 153 0.09 13.91 8.33
C PHE A 153 0.66 12.83 7.40
N LEU A 154 -0.04 11.70 7.23
CA LEU A 154 0.42 10.60 6.38
C LEU A 154 0.57 11.02 4.93
N ARG A 155 -0.34 11.87 4.44
CA ARG A 155 -0.24 12.49 3.12
C ARG A 155 1.02 13.34 2.99
N GLY A 156 1.33 14.15 4.00
CA GLY A 156 2.57 14.94 4.04
C GLY A 156 3.83 14.07 3.99
N VAL A 157 3.83 12.93 4.68
CA VAL A 157 4.94 11.95 4.63
C VAL A 157 5.09 11.38 3.22
N VAL A 158 4.00 10.91 2.62
CA VAL A 158 4.04 10.28 1.28
C VAL A 158 4.42 11.29 0.19
N GLU A 159 3.78 12.45 0.16
CA GLU A 159 4.01 13.45 -0.89
C GLU A 159 5.35 14.20 -0.72
N GLY A 160 5.73 14.48 0.54
CA GLY A 160 6.91 15.27 0.89
C GLY A 160 8.21 14.48 0.94
N LEU A 161 8.21 13.29 1.54
CA LEU A 161 9.41 12.45 1.66
C LEU A 161 9.52 11.41 0.55
N ARG A 162 8.40 11.02 -0.08
CA ARG A 162 8.34 9.99 -1.11
C ARG A 162 9.14 8.73 -0.75
N PRO A 163 8.89 8.13 0.43
CA PRO A 163 9.60 6.91 0.80
C PRO A 163 9.28 5.80 -0.21
N SER A 164 10.20 4.87 -0.42
CA SER A 164 9.91 3.65 -1.20
C SER A 164 9.15 2.63 -0.37
N VAL A 165 9.38 2.63 0.96
CA VAL A 165 8.70 1.73 1.91
C VAL A 165 8.23 2.55 3.11
N LEU A 166 6.96 2.39 3.46
CA LEU A 166 6.34 3.00 4.64
C LEU A 166 5.91 1.90 5.61
N VAL A 167 6.57 1.85 6.75
CA VAL A 167 6.38 0.85 7.79
C VAL A 167 5.53 1.43 8.91
N PHE A 168 4.47 0.74 9.29
CA PHE A 168 3.58 1.11 10.39
C PHE A 168 3.77 0.14 11.54
N ASP A 169 4.27 0.62 12.67
CA ASP A 169 4.25 -0.14 13.92
C ASP A 169 3.04 0.26 14.75
N LEU A 170 2.07 -0.64 14.81
CA LEU A 170 0.77 -0.47 15.46
C LEU A 170 0.69 -1.24 16.80
N SER A 171 1.83 -1.66 17.33
CA SER A 171 1.92 -2.50 18.53
C SER A 171 1.57 -1.76 19.83
N GLY A 172 1.78 -0.43 19.88
CA GLY A 172 1.63 0.38 21.09
C GLY A 172 0.71 1.58 20.95
N GLY A 173 0.56 2.32 22.04
CA GLY A 173 -0.30 3.51 22.12
C GLY A 173 -1.77 3.21 22.46
N PRO A 174 -2.58 4.26 22.67
CA PRO A 174 -4.01 4.10 22.91
C PRO A 174 -4.70 3.43 21.72
N ARG A 175 -5.63 2.49 21.99
CA ARG A 175 -6.29 1.71 20.93
C ARG A 175 -7.03 2.58 19.92
N LEU A 176 -7.63 3.68 20.36
CA LEU A 176 -8.27 4.64 19.46
C LEU A 176 -7.25 5.23 18.47
N LEU A 177 -6.05 5.58 18.92
CA LEU A 177 -4.99 6.09 18.04
C LEU A 177 -4.55 5.04 17.02
N VAL A 178 -4.37 3.79 17.45
CA VAL A 178 -4.03 2.66 16.56
C VAL A 178 -5.07 2.50 15.44
N LEU A 179 -6.36 2.50 15.82
CA LEU A 179 -7.46 2.43 14.86
C LEU A 179 -7.44 3.62 13.90
N LEU A 180 -7.25 4.84 14.40
CA LEU A 180 -7.20 6.06 13.58
C LEU A 180 -6.03 6.05 12.59
N VAL A 181 -4.85 5.60 12.99
CA VAL A 181 -3.69 5.45 12.10
C VAL A 181 -3.98 4.43 11.01
N PHE A 182 -4.46 3.23 11.38
CA PHE A 182 -4.79 2.19 10.41
C PHE A 182 -5.88 2.66 9.43
N THR A 183 -6.98 3.22 9.93
CA THR A 183 -8.05 3.79 9.11
C THR A 183 -7.54 4.92 8.24
N GLY A 184 -6.66 5.78 8.75
CA GLY A 184 -6.03 6.85 7.99
C GLY A 184 -5.26 6.33 6.76
N VAL A 185 -4.58 5.19 6.87
CA VAL A 185 -3.93 4.53 5.73
C VAL A 185 -4.95 4.05 4.69
N LEU A 186 -6.09 3.50 5.12
CA LEU A 186 -7.18 3.11 4.21
C LEU A 186 -7.69 4.32 3.40
N PHE A 187 -7.93 5.44 4.08
CA PHE A 187 -8.34 6.69 3.43
C PHE A 187 -7.27 7.22 2.48
N LEU A 188 -6.00 7.19 2.89
CA LEU A 188 -4.89 7.65 2.08
C LEU A 188 -4.79 6.86 0.77
N ARG A 189 -4.99 5.53 0.81
CA ARG A 189 -5.02 4.68 -0.39
C ARG A 189 -6.14 5.09 -1.35
N CYS A 190 -7.31 5.45 -0.83
CA CYS A 190 -8.43 5.93 -1.64
C CYS A 190 -8.17 7.29 -2.30
N VAL A 191 -7.43 8.18 -1.64
CA VAL A 191 -7.24 9.58 -2.09
C VAL A 191 -6.00 9.75 -2.98
N VAL A 192 -4.87 9.15 -2.60
CA VAL A 192 -3.58 9.35 -3.29
C VAL A 192 -3.37 8.33 -4.42
N GLY A 193 -4.03 7.16 -4.34
CA GLY A 193 -3.98 6.10 -5.35
C GLY A 193 -2.65 5.36 -5.34
N ASP A 194 -1.57 6.03 -5.73
CA ASP A 194 -0.22 5.47 -5.74
C ASP A 194 0.46 5.68 -4.38
N LEU A 195 0.63 4.58 -3.64
CA LEU A 195 1.26 4.56 -2.33
C LEU A 195 2.58 3.77 -2.41
N PRO A 196 3.56 4.11 -1.55
CA PRO A 196 4.75 3.29 -1.40
C PRO A 196 4.40 1.89 -0.91
N GLU A 197 5.38 1.00 -0.91
CA GLU A 197 5.20 -0.32 -0.31
C GLU A 197 4.81 -0.15 1.17
N LEU A 198 3.64 -0.67 1.53
CA LEU A 198 3.11 -0.58 2.90
C LEU A 198 3.45 -1.86 3.65
N ARG A 199 3.99 -1.70 4.85
CA ARG A 199 4.20 -2.82 5.79
C ARG A 199 3.61 -2.45 7.14
N PHE A 200 2.84 -3.36 7.71
CA PHE A 200 2.27 -3.22 9.05
C PHE A 200 2.92 -4.20 10.00
N PHE A 201 3.13 -3.78 11.23
CA PHE A 201 3.81 -4.54 12.26
C PHE A 201 3.01 -4.47 13.57
N VAL A 202 2.66 -5.63 14.12
CA VAL A 202 1.87 -5.72 15.35
C VAL A 202 2.44 -6.80 16.27
N TRP A 203 2.77 -6.43 17.50
CA TRP A 203 3.10 -7.37 18.57
C TRP A 203 1.84 -8.08 19.06
N CYS A 204 1.83 -9.41 18.99
CA CYS A 204 0.76 -10.23 19.54
C CYS A 204 1.19 -10.80 20.89
N GLU A 205 0.63 -10.25 21.97
CA GLU A 205 0.91 -10.68 23.35
C GLU A 205 0.60 -12.16 23.60
N VAL A 206 -0.42 -12.71 22.94
CA VAL A 206 -0.83 -14.12 23.09
C VAL A 206 0.20 -15.08 22.51
N THR A 207 0.77 -14.73 21.34
CA THR A 207 1.76 -15.59 20.66
C THR A 207 3.19 -15.23 21.04
N GLY A 208 3.42 -14.07 21.66
CA GLY A 208 4.76 -13.54 21.92
C GLY A 208 5.56 -13.27 20.64
N GLN A 209 4.86 -12.97 19.54
CA GLN A 209 5.45 -12.79 18.22
C GLN A 209 4.94 -11.53 17.54
N TYR A 210 5.80 -10.93 16.72
CA TYR A 210 5.39 -9.89 15.79
C TYR A 210 4.78 -10.50 14.54
N HIS A 211 3.63 -9.96 14.14
CA HIS A 211 2.98 -10.28 12.88
C HIS A 211 3.20 -9.13 11.90
N GLU A 212 3.62 -9.48 10.69
CA GLU A 212 3.81 -8.53 9.59
C GLU A 212 2.80 -8.84 8.49
N PHE A 213 2.18 -7.80 7.95
CA PHE A 213 1.29 -7.90 6.79
C PHE A 213 1.42 -6.67 5.90
N GLY A 214 1.18 -6.83 4.61
CA GLY A 214 1.39 -5.80 3.60
C GLY A 214 0.12 -5.06 3.18
N CYS A 215 0.22 -4.43 2.01
CA CYS A 215 -0.86 -3.65 1.38
C CYS A 215 -2.10 -4.48 0.99
N GLU A 216 -2.00 -5.81 0.95
CA GLU A 216 -3.08 -6.72 0.56
C GLU A 216 -4.32 -6.52 1.45
N PHE A 217 -4.11 -6.23 2.75
CA PHE A 217 -5.20 -5.93 3.68
C PHE A 217 -5.85 -4.57 3.43
N VAL A 218 -5.08 -3.58 3.00
CA VAL A 218 -5.56 -2.23 2.68
C VAL A 218 -6.35 -2.24 1.39
N ASP A 219 -5.91 -3.06 0.43
CA ASP A 219 -6.54 -3.15 -0.89
C ASP A 219 -7.84 -3.95 -0.89
N PHE A 220 -8.22 -4.60 0.22
CA PHE A 220 -9.48 -5.33 0.35
C PHE A 220 -10.70 -4.54 -0.18
N LEU A 221 -10.90 -3.30 0.26
CA LEU A 221 -12.02 -2.46 -0.18
C LEU A 221 -11.94 -2.05 -1.66
N ASN A 222 -10.72 -1.96 -2.19
CA ASN A 222 -10.51 -1.71 -3.61
C ASN A 222 -10.77 -2.97 -4.43
N VAL A 223 -10.42 -4.14 -3.92
CA VAL A 223 -10.55 -5.42 -4.62
C VAL A 223 -12.00 -5.87 -4.71
N VAL A 224 -12.75 -5.81 -3.60
CA VAL A 224 -14.14 -6.31 -3.53
C VAL A 224 -15.05 -5.67 -4.58
N ARG A 225 -14.87 -4.37 -4.88
CA ARG A 225 -15.69 -3.67 -5.89
C ARG A 225 -15.54 -4.23 -7.30
N PHE A 226 -14.44 -4.93 -7.58
CA PHE A 226 -14.16 -5.52 -8.89
C PHE A 226 -14.53 -7.00 -8.96
N LEU A 227 -15.08 -7.59 -7.89
CA LEU A 227 -15.50 -8.98 -7.89
C LEU A 227 -16.91 -9.12 -8.49
N THR A 228 -16.97 -9.53 -9.75
CA THR A 228 -18.21 -9.96 -10.41
C THR A 228 -18.57 -11.39 -10.01
N CYS A 229 -19.83 -11.81 -10.22
CA CYS A 229 -20.26 -13.19 -9.97
C CYS A 229 -19.34 -14.22 -10.65
N GLU A 230 -18.89 -13.93 -11.88
CA GLU A 230 -17.99 -14.80 -12.64
C GLU A 230 -16.62 -14.98 -11.97
N ARG A 231 -16.10 -13.91 -11.37
CA ARG A 231 -14.82 -13.93 -10.65
C ARG A 231 -14.96 -14.67 -9.32
N VAL A 232 -16.08 -14.48 -8.64
CA VAL A 232 -16.40 -15.23 -7.42
C VAL A 232 -16.54 -16.73 -7.72
N GLU A 233 -17.11 -17.12 -8.86
CA GLU A 233 -17.15 -18.53 -9.29
C GLU A 233 -15.74 -19.11 -9.48
N VAL A 234 -14.81 -18.38 -10.10
CA VAL A 234 -13.40 -18.81 -10.22
C VAL A 234 -12.79 -19.01 -8.83
N LEU A 235 -12.98 -18.04 -7.92
CA LEU A 235 -12.47 -18.14 -6.54
C LEU A 235 -13.08 -19.33 -5.78
N ARG A 236 -14.38 -19.60 -5.98
CA ARG A 236 -15.08 -20.76 -5.39
C ARG A 236 -14.46 -22.08 -5.84
N VAL A 237 -14.27 -22.26 -7.15
CA VAL A 237 -13.67 -23.50 -7.69
C VAL A 237 -12.26 -23.70 -7.15
N LEU A 238 -11.47 -22.62 -7.04
CA LEU A 238 -10.13 -22.68 -6.47
C LEU A 238 -10.14 -22.96 -4.96
N LEU A 239 -11.14 -22.47 -4.22
CA LEU A 239 -11.30 -22.76 -2.80
C LEU A 239 -11.61 -24.24 -2.55
N GLU A 240 -12.47 -24.83 -3.37
CA GLU A 240 -12.86 -26.24 -3.28
C GLU A 240 -11.74 -27.19 -3.69
N ARG A 241 -10.97 -26.84 -4.74
CA ARG A 241 -9.97 -27.73 -5.34
C ARG A 241 -8.53 -27.44 -4.91
N GLY A 242 -8.29 -26.32 -4.24
CA GLY A 242 -6.97 -25.83 -3.84
C GLY A 242 -6.15 -25.25 -4.99
N SER A 243 -5.94 -26.00 -6.07
CA SER A 243 -5.21 -25.54 -7.25
C SER A 243 -5.70 -26.22 -8.53
N CYS A 244 -5.73 -25.49 -9.65
CA CYS A 244 -6.25 -25.98 -10.94
C CYS A 244 -5.50 -25.40 -12.12
N THR A 245 -5.42 -26.13 -13.24
CA THR A 245 -4.99 -25.54 -14.51
C THR A 245 -6.12 -24.71 -15.12
N LEU A 246 -5.78 -23.83 -16.08
CA LEU A 246 -6.78 -23.07 -16.84
C LEU A 246 -7.76 -23.98 -17.60
N SER A 247 -7.30 -25.12 -18.10
CA SER A 247 -8.17 -26.09 -18.78
C SER A 247 -9.20 -26.68 -17.82
N THR A 248 -8.76 -27.12 -16.63
CA THR A 248 -9.68 -27.64 -15.61
C THR A 248 -10.67 -26.59 -15.14
N LEU A 249 -10.25 -25.33 -14.98
CA LEU A 249 -11.18 -24.23 -14.68
C LEU A 249 -12.19 -24.02 -15.80
N SER A 250 -11.77 -24.10 -17.07
CA SER A 250 -12.65 -24.04 -18.24
C SER A 250 -13.73 -25.11 -18.21
N ASP A 251 -13.32 -26.36 -17.96
CA ASP A 251 -14.20 -27.52 -17.97
C ASP A 251 -15.23 -27.43 -16.84
N VAL A 252 -14.80 -27.04 -15.64
CA VAL A 252 -15.67 -26.95 -14.45
C VAL A 252 -16.64 -25.79 -14.55
N LEU A 253 -16.19 -24.64 -15.04
CA LEU A 253 -17.03 -23.46 -15.17
C LEU A 253 -17.93 -23.51 -16.41
N GLY A 254 -17.69 -24.45 -17.34
CA GLY A 254 -18.41 -24.51 -18.61
C GLY A 254 -18.20 -23.28 -19.50
N ARG A 255 -17.03 -22.63 -19.37
CA ARG A 255 -16.68 -21.38 -20.05
C ARG A 255 -15.54 -21.61 -21.02
N ASP A 256 -15.40 -20.73 -22.02
CA ASP A 256 -14.28 -20.82 -22.94
C ASP A 256 -12.94 -20.49 -22.25
N ALA A 257 -11.87 -21.13 -22.72
CA ALA A 257 -10.54 -21.00 -22.11
C ALA A 257 -10.01 -19.56 -22.14
N SER A 258 -10.40 -18.76 -23.13
CA SER A 258 -9.95 -17.36 -23.25
C SER A 258 -10.64 -16.45 -22.22
N THR A 259 -11.90 -16.70 -21.91
CA THR A 259 -12.65 -15.99 -20.87
C THR A 259 -12.12 -16.35 -19.49
N VAL A 260 -11.90 -17.64 -19.21
CA VAL A 260 -11.31 -18.08 -17.94
C VAL A 260 -9.90 -17.49 -17.76
N ALA A 261 -9.06 -17.55 -18.80
CA ALA A 261 -7.72 -16.96 -18.74
C ALA A 261 -7.75 -15.45 -18.46
N ARG A 262 -8.73 -14.74 -19.03
CA ARG A 262 -8.93 -13.29 -18.78
C ARG A 262 -9.33 -13.03 -17.34
N GLN A 263 -10.28 -13.79 -16.79
CA GLN A 263 -10.70 -13.62 -15.40
C GLN A 263 -9.57 -13.97 -14.42
N VAL A 264 -8.84 -15.06 -14.65
CA VAL A 264 -7.71 -15.44 -13.80
C VAL A 264 -6.60 -14.39 -13.86
N ARG A 265 -6.28 -13.86 -15.04
CA ARG A 265 -5.27 -12.79 -15.17
C ARG A 265 -5.66 -11.56 -14.37
N PHE A 266 -6.93 -11.14 -14.48
CA PHE A 266 -7.44 -10.00 -13.72
C PHE A 266 -7.40 -10.26 -12.21
N LEU A 267 -7.77 -11.46 -11.76
CA LEU A 267 -7.64 -11.86 -10.35
C LEU A 267 -6.17 -11.88 -9.89
N ALA A 268 -5.23 -12.23 -10.77
CA ALA A 268 -3.80 -12.21 -10.46
C ALA A 268 -3.28 -10.77 -10.34
N GLU A 269 -3.74 -9.86 -11.20
CA GLU A 269 -3.45 -8.42 -11.12
C GLU A 269 -3.98 -7.80 -9.82
N LEU A 270 -5.11 -8.31 -9.31
CA LEU A 270 -5.65 -7.93 -7.99
C LEU A 270 -4.96 -8.63 -6.81
N GLY A 271 -3.94 -9.46 -7.04
CA GLY A 271 -3.23 -10.20 -6.00
C GLY A 271 -4.06 -11.31 -5.32
N LEU A 272 -5.13 -11.78 -5.95
CA LEU A 272 -6.02 -12.81 -5.39
C LEU A 272 -5.66 -14.24 -5.80
N VAL A 273 -4.93 -14.39 -6.89
CA VAL A 273 -4.48 -15.70 -7.37
C VAL A 273 -3.04 -15.62 -7.83
N GLU A 274 -2.36 -16.76 -7.75
CA GLU A 274 -0.97 -16.90 -8.16
C GLU A 274 -0.83 -18.01 -9.21
N TYR A 275 0.06 -17.80 -10.17
CA TYR A 275 0.48 -18.84 -11.10
C TYR A 275 1.68 -19.60 -10.52
N CYS A 276 1.57 -20.92 -10.43
CA CYS A 276 2.62 -21.82 -9.95
C CYS A 276 3.04 -22.82 -11.03
N GLY A 277 4.32 -23.23 -10.98
CA GLY A 277 4.87 -24.28 -11.83
C GLY A 277 5.33 -23.85 -13.23
N SER A 278 6.09 -24.73 -13.89
CA SER A 278 6.78 -24.45 -15.16
C SER A 278 5.93 -24.74 -16.41
N ARG A 279 5.09 -25.80 -16.41
CA ARG A 279 4.00 -26.08 -17.38
C ARG A 279 3.34 -27.46 -17.09
N PRO A 280 2.01 -27.63 -17.23
CA PRO A 280 1.03 -26.54 -17.35
C PRO A 280 1.03 -25.69 -16.07
N ARG A 281 0.88 -24.38 -16.22
CA ARG A 281 0.81 -23.48 -15.06
C ARG A 281 -0.47 -23.78 -14.29
N VAL A 282 -0.31 -23.99 -13.00
CA VAL A 282 -1.41 -24.18 -12.07
C VAL A 282 -1.74 -22.84 -11.43
N VAL A 283 -3.01 -22.59 -11.18
CA VAL A 283 -3.53 -21.40 -10.51
C VAL A 283 -3.97 -21.81 -9.13
N ARG A 284 -3.61 -21.03 -8.10
CA ARG A 284 -4.06 -21.19 -6.72
C ARG A 284 -4.48 -19.84 -6.14
N LEU A 285 -5.25 -19.87 -5.05
CA LEU A 285 -5.55 -18.66 -4.27
C LEU A 285 -4.26 -18.14 -3.59
N SER A 286 -4.12 -16.81 -3.54
CA SER A 286 -3.21 -16.16 -2.57
C SER A 286 -3.85 -16.18 -1.17
N GLU A 287 -3.13 -15.71 -0.16
CA GLU A 287 -3.69 -15.56 1.21
C GLU A 287 -4.94 -14.66 1.21
N LEU A 288 -4.87 -13.49 0.54
CA LEU A 288 -6.02 -12.58 0.41
C LEU A 288 -7.15 -13.22 -0.40
N GLY A 289 -6.81 -13.91 -1.49
CA GLY A 289 -7.78 -14.65 -2.31
C GLY A 289 -8.51 -15.73 -1.52
N TRP A 290 -7.81 -16.42 -0.64
CA TRP A 290 -8.39 -17.44 0.24
C TRP A 290 -9.35 -16.85 1.25
N VAL A 291 -8.99 -15.74 1.90
CA VAL A 291 -9.88 -15.03 2.83
C VAL A 291 -11.14 -14.57 2.11
N LEU A 292 -11.00 -13.93 0.95
CA LEU A 292 -12.13 -13.43 0.16
C LEU A 292 -13.02 -14.55 -0.34
N ALA A 293 -12.44 -15.63 -0.87
CA ALA A 293 -13.21 -16.79 -1.31
C ALA A 293 -14.01 -17.37 -0.14
N ARG A 294 -13.43 -17.47 1.06
CA ARG A 294 -14.14 -17.95 2.25
C ARG A 294 -15.29 -17.05 2.68
N LEU A 295 -15.16 -15.73 2.54
CA LEU A 295 -16.22 -14.79 2.94
C LEU A 295 -17.36 -14.70 1.91
N LEU A 296 -17.06 -14.91 0.63
CA LEU A 296 -18.00 -14.69 -0.47
C LEU A 296 -18.62 -15.98 -1.03
N CYS A 297 -18.01 -17.14 -0.77
CA CYS A 297 -18.45 -18.42 -1.33
C CYS A 297 -19.15 -19.33 -0.33
N THR A 298 -19.28 -18.93 0.95
CA THR A 298 -20.14 -19.56 1.96
C THR A 298 -21.57 -19.05 1.86
#